data_AF-A0A0A9XTP5-F1
#
_entry.id   AF-A0A0A9XTP5-F1
#
_cell.length_a   1.000
_cell.length_b   1.000
_cell.length_c   1.000
_cell.angle_alpha   90.00
_cell.angle_beta   90.00
_cell.angle_gamma   90.00
#
_symmetry.space_group_name_H-M   'P 1'
#
loop_
_entity.id
_entity.type
_entity.pdbx_description
1 polymer ?
#
loop_
_entity_poly.entity_id
_entity_poly.type
_entity_poly.pdbx_seq_one_letter_code
_entity_poly.pdbx_strand_id
1 'polypeptide(L)'
;TFNYFRLKKVEFDHRDYSNYGYILLDTGRISYAKLPEEFPLILGVSGTVGSLIDHEKEAIRSYNLNSFSFLPTFFGDSNLKFDEVNDFQVLDSEENWRDKIFESINKVLKKHRAVLVFFSTYYNLNNFQMEYRNKFDRLYTLTENTRNYLKCIEEAGISNTVTLCTRVMGRGVDFKSSMAVEKEGGVHVIQTFFSLDVKEEKQIKGRTARKDNKGSYQLILCKKHLIDDKIIEAKSSNQMYSTLHQRRLNLMKTEGAKNAE
;
A
#
# COMPACT_ATOMS: atom_id res chain seq x y z
N THR A 1 -10.10 -18.70 -21.73
CA THR A 1 -11.37 -19.31 -21.25
C THR A 1 -11.06 -20.65 -20.61
N PHE A 2 -11.52 -20.92 -19.38
CA PHE A 2 -11.30 -22.21 -18.73
C PHE A 2 -12.28 -23.24 -19.29
N ASN A 3 -11.77 -24.31 -19.89
CA ASN A 3 -12.58 -25.46 -20.27
C ASN A 3 -12.30 -26.59 -19.27
N TYR A 4 -13.31 -26.90 -18.46
CA TYR A 4 -13.27 -28.04 -17.54
C TYR A 4 -13.68 -29.31 -18.28
N PHE A 5 -12.98 -30.41 -18.04
CA PHE A 5 -13.38 -31.73 -18.53
C PHE A 5 -13.25 -32.77 -17.41
N ARG A 6 -14.08 -33.79 -17.52
CA ARG A 6 -14.32 -34.76 -16.46
C ARG A 6 -13.14 -35.71 -16.28
N LEU A 7 -12.65 -35.87 -15.05
CA LEU A 7 -11.79 -37.00 -14.67
C LEU A 7 -12.70 -38.14 -14.19
N LYS A 8 -12.96 -39.14 -15.03
CA LYS A 8 -13.90 -40.22 -14.70
C LYS A 8 -13.25 -41.21 -13.71
N LYS A 9 -13.55 -41.11 -12.40
CA LYS A 9 -13.01 -42.07 -11.41
C LYS A 9 -13.95 -42.69 -10.36
N VAL A 10 -15.23 -42.30 -10.21
CA VAL A 10 -16.39 -43.02 -9.59
C VAL A 10 -17.37 -42.00 -8.97
N GLU A 11 -18.67 -42.34 -8.96
CA GLU A 11 -19.89 -41.71 -8.37
C GLU A 11 -20.00 -40.16 -8.28
N PHE A 12 -21.15 -39.65 -8.75
CA PHE A 12 -21.42 -38.23 -8.97
C PHE A 12 -21.85 -37.51 -7.67
N ASP A 13 -21.04 -36.55 -7.20
CA ASP A 13 -21.51 -35.45 -6.36
C ASP A 13 -21.17 -34.10 -7.05
N HIS A 14 -22.21 -33.34 -7.39
CA HIS A 14 -22.11 -32.02 -8.04
C HIS A 14 -21.57 -30.94 -7.11
N ARG A 15 -21.36 -31.25 -5.83
CA ARG A 15 -20.88 -30.32 -4.81
C ARG A 15 -19.37 -30.40 -4.59
N ASP A 16 -18.68 -31.39 -5.15
CA ASP A 16 -17.23 -31.56 -4.97
C ASP A 16 -16.44 -31.33 -6.27
N TYR A 17 -15.67 -30.23 -6.29
CA TYR A 17 -14.83 -29.83 -7.43
C TYR A 17 -13.59 -30.72 -7.59
N SER A 18 -13.31 -31.62 -6.64
CA SER A 18 -12.18 -32.56 -6.67
C SER A 18 -12.19 -33.54 -7.87
N ASN A 19 -13.37 -33.73 -8.50
CA ASN A 19 -13.58 -34.64 -9.63
C ASN A 19 -13.43 -34.00 -11.03
N TYR A 20 -13.02 -32.73 -11.12
CA TYR A 20 -12.85 -32.02 -12.39
C TYR A 20 -11.38 -31.84 -12.74
N GLY A 21 -11.02 -32.15 -14.00
CA GLY A 21 -9.77 -31.72 -14.61
C GLY A 21 -9.97 -30.39 -15.35
N TYR A 22 -8.91 -29.61 -15.49
CA TYR A 22 -8.90 -28.41 -16.33
C TYR A 22 -7.67 -28.44 -17.25
N ILE A 23 -7.83 -27.91 -18.47
CA ILE A 23 -6.75 -27.65 -19.42
C ILE A 23 -6.73 -26.13 -19.52
N LEU A 24 -5.57 -25.56 -19.23
CA LEU A 24 -5.25 -24.20 -19.56
C LEU A 24 -4.98 -24.14 -21.07
N LEU A 25 -5.97 -23.68 -21.84
CA LEU A 25 -5.76 -23.33 -23.24
C LEU A 25 -5.24 -21.90 -23.30
N ASP A 26 -3.98 -21.73 -23.73
CA ASP A 26 -3.44 -20.41 -24.05
C ASP A 26 -4.19 -19.88 -25.28
N THR A 27 -5.10 -18.93 -25.04
CA THR A 27 -6.05 -18.41 -26.04
C THR A 27 -5.60 -17.06 -26.60
N GLY A 28 -4.36 -16.65 -26.29
CA GLY A 28 -3.79 -15.37 -26.70
C GLY A 28 -3.41 -14.52 -25.50
N ARG A 29 -2.50 -13.57 -25.73
CA ARG A 29 -1.99 -12.64 -24.73
C ARG A 29 -2.18 -11.23 -25.24
N ILE A 30 -2.74 -10.36 -24.41
CA ILE A 30 -2.88 -8.94 -24.70
C ILE A 30 -1.91 -8.20 -23.79
N SER A 31 -1.05 -7.37 -24.39
CA SER A 31 -0.20 -6.47 -23.63
C SER A 31 -1.00 -5.25 -23.20
N TYR A 32 -1.12 -5.01 -21.90
CA TYR A 32 -1.71 -3.78 -21.37
C TYR A 32 -0.93 -2.53 -21.80
N ALA A 33 0.35 -2.67 -22.15
CA ALA A 33 1.14 -1.57 -22.71
C ALA A 33 0.78 -1.30 -24.18
N LYS A 34 0.36 -2.31 -24.95
CA LYS A 34 -0.05 -2.11 -26.35
C LYS A 34 -1.51 -1.71 -26.52
N LEU A 35 -2.36 -2.08 -25.55
CA LEU A 35 -3.78 -1.79 -25.59
C LEU A 35 -4.13 -0.30 -25.82
N PRO A 36 -3.43 0.70 -25.22
CA PRO A 36 -3.70 2.10 -25.46
C PRO A 36 -3.46 2.53 -26.92
N GLU A 37 -2.55 1.88 -27.65
CA GLU A 37 -2.22 2.22 -29.05
C GLU A 37 -3.41 1.99 -30.01
N GLU A 38 -4.37 1.15 -29.62
CA GLU A 38 -5.61 0.88 -30.37
C GLU A 38 -6.64 2.03 -30.28
N PHE A 39 -6.44 2.99 -29.38
CA PHE A 39 -7.38 4.08 -29.17
C PHE A 39 -6.93 5.36 -29.87
N PRO A 40 -7.82 6.04 -30.61
CA PRO A 40 -7.47 7.28 -31.34
C PRO A 40 -7.22 8.47 -30.40
N LEU A 41 -7.74 8.42 -29.17
CA LEU A 41 -7.54 9.45 -28.15
C LEU A 41 -7.35 8.79 -26.78
N ILE A 42 -6.23 9.11 -26.14
CA ILE A 42 -5.89 8.62 -24.79
C ILE A 42 -5.96 9.81 -23.83
N LEU A 43 -6.68 9.63 -22.72
CA LEU A 43 -6.76 10.59 -21.63
C LEU A 43 -6.51 9.86 -20.31
N GLY A 44 -5.92 10.55 -19.34
CA GLY A 44 -5.59 9.95 -18.04
C GLY A 44 -5.59 10.97 -16.91
N VAL A 45 -5.95 10.51 -15.71
CA VAL A 45 -5.88 11.30 -14.49
C VAL A 45 -5.11 10.55 -13.42
N SER A 46 -4.20 11.23 -12.73
CA SER A 46 -3.48 10.66 -11.60
C SER A 46 -3.02 11.75 -10.63
N GLY A 47 -3.11 11.45 -9.33
CA GLY A 47 -2.62 12.34 -8.28
C GLY A 47 -1.10 12.38 -8.16
N THR A 48 -0.37 11.58 -8.95
CA THR A 48 1.10 11.47 -8.86
C THR A 48 1.82 11.81 -10.16
N VAL A 49 1.14 12.42 -11.14
CA VAL A 49 1.75 12.84 -12.43
C VAL A 49 2.96 13.77 -12.20
N GLY A 50 2.87 14.67 -11.23
CA GLY A 50 3.98 15.58 -10.90
C GLY A 50 5.19 14.90 -10.25
N SER A 51 5.08 13.63 -9.86
CA SER A 51 6.14 12.84 -9.23
C SER A 51 6.72 11.77 -10.17
N LEU A 52 6.37 11.83 -11.45
CA LEU A 52 6.94 10.93 -12.47
C LEU A 52 8.41 11.29 -12.73
N ILE A 53 9.22 10.24 -12.87
CA ILE A 53 10.63 10.35 -13.27
C ILE A 53 10.75 10.36 -14.80
N ASP A 54 11.91 10.75 -15.31
CA ASP A 54 12.05 11.11 -16.73
C ASP A 54 11.75 9.94 -17.68
N HIS A 55 12.19 8.73 -17.35
CA HIS A 55 11.85 7.54 -18.16
C HIS A 55 10.34 7.23 -18.15
N GLU A 56 9.62 7.52 -17.07
CA GLU A 56 8.17 7.33 -17.00
C GLU A 56 7.45 8.38 -17.84
N LYS A 57 7.96 9.63 -17.86
CA LYS A 57 7.45 10.67 -18.75
C LYS A 57 7.68 10.30 -20.21
N GLU A 58 8.84 9.72 -20.52
CA GLU A 58 9.16 9.24 -21.86
C GLU A 58 8.25 8.08 -22.28
N ALA A 59 8.02 7.12 -21.38
CA ALA A 59 7.08 6.03 -21.58
C ALA A 59 5.62 6.50 -21.75
N ILE A 60 5.23 7.64 -21.17
CA ILE A 60 3.91 8.24 -21.40
C ILE A 60 3.86 8.97 -22.75
N ARG A 61 4.95 9.67 -23.11
CA ARG A 61 5.06 10.37 -24.40
C ARG A 61 5.03 9.41 -25.58
N SER A 62 5.49 8.17 -25.44
CA SER A 62 5.36 7.16 -26.50
C SER A 62 3.89 6.85 -26.86
N TYR A 63 2.94 7.11 -25.96
CA TYR A 63 1.50 7.06 -26.22
C TYR A 63 0.92 8.38 -26.75
N ASN A 64 1.75 9.29 -27.29
CA ASN A 64 1.37 10.62 -27.76
C ASN A 64 0.73 11.53 -26.68
N LEU A 65 0.93 11.23 -25.40
CA LEU A 65 0.48 12.06 -24.28
C LEU A 65 1.50 13.17 -23.99
N ASN A 66 1.42 14.25 -24.78
CA ASN A 66 2.38 15.36 -24.73
C ASN A 66 1.95 16.52 -23.82
N SER A 67 0.69 16.55 -23.40
CA SER A 67 0.11 17.63 -22.60
C SER A 67 -0.17 17.18 -21.17
N PHE A 68 0.30 17.95 -20.20
CA PHE A 68 0.06 17.72 -18.78
C PHE A 68 -0.58 18.97 -18.16
N SER A 69 -1.77 18.81 -17.61
CA SER A 69 -2.45 19.86 -16.86
C SER A 69 -2.39 19.55 -15.37
N PHE A 70 -1.86 20.48 -14.58
CA PHE A 70 -1.82 20.36 -13.13
C PHE A 70 -2.94 21.19 -12.53
N LEU A 71 -3.89 20.53 -11.89
CA LEU A 71 -4.98 21.19 -11.17
C LEU A 71 -4.55 21.44 -9.72
N PRO A 72 -4.75 22.66 -9.19
CA PRO A 72 -4.53 22.93 -7.78
C PRO A 72 -5.53 22.13 -6.94
N THR A 73 -5.15 21.84 -5.69
CA THR A 73 -6.04 21.21 -4.73
C THR A 73 -7.13 22.19 -4.30
N PHE A 74 -8.38 21.74 -4.28
CA PHE A 74 -9.51 22.57 -3.84
C PHE A 74 -9.42 22.99 -2.36
N PHE A 75 -8.73 22.19 -1.54
CA PHE A 75 -8.62 22.37 -0.09
C PHE A 75 -7.20 22.75 0.36
N GLY A 76 -6.40 23.38 -0.50
CA GLY A 76 -5.02 23.76 -0.16
C GLY A 76 -4.06 22.57 0.03
N ASP A 77 -2.88 22.84 0.60
CA ASP A 77 -1.85 21.83 0.86
C ASP A 77 -2.24 20.92 2.03
N SER A 78 -1.74 19.68 2.00
CA SER A 78 -2.00 18.74 3.11
C SER A 78 -1.35 19.24 4.41
N ASN A 79 -2.13 19.22 5.50
CA ASN A 79 -1.63 19.54 6.84
C ASN A 79 -0.73 18.45 7.45
N LEU A 80 -0.39 17.41 6.68
CA LEU A 80 0.50 16.35 7.12
C LEU A 80 1.95 16.84 7.15
N LYS A 81 2.52 16.90 8.35
CA LYS A 81 3.96 17.10 8.56
C LYS A 81 4.59 15.76 8.92
N PHE A 82 5.61 15.36 8.15
CA PHE A 82 6.40 14.17 8.42
C PHE A 82 7.75 14.58 8.97
N ASP A 83 8.05 14.17 10.20
CA ASP A 83 9.33 14.39 10.85
C ASP A 83 10.22 13.16 10.67
N GLU A 84 11.28 13.28 9.86
CA GLU A 84 12.20 12.16 9.58
C GLU A 84 12.92 11.61 10.81
N VAL A 85 12.95 12.33 11.93
CA VAL A 85 13.61 11.88 13.17
C VAL A 85 12.61 11.17 14.08
N ASN A 86 11.40 11.71 14.22
CA ASN A 86 10.40 11.21 15.16
C ASN A 86 9.45 10.17 14.54
N ASP A 87 9.11 10.33 13.27
CA ASP A 87 8.12 9.52 12.56
C ASP A 87 8.75 8.37 11.75
N PHE A 88 10.06 8.21 11.79
CA PHE A 88 10.78 7.16 11.07
C PHE A 88 11.67 6.36 12.01
N GLN A 89 11.52 5.03 11.99
CA GLN A 89 12.31 4.13 12.82
C GLN A 89 12.63 2.83 12.08
N VAL A 90 13.82 2.29 12.31
CA VAL A 90 14.26 0.98 11.82
C VAL A 90 14.64 0.11 13.01
N LEU A 91 14.02 -1.06 13.12
CA LEU A 91 14.19 -2.00 14.22
C LEU A 91 14.94 -3.24 13.73
N ASP A 92 15.86 -3.77 14.53
CA ASP A 92 16.71 -4.89 14.12
C ASP A 92 15.99 -6.25 14.11
N SER A 93 15.04 -6.47 15.03
CA SER A 93 14.27 -7.71 15.17
C SER A 93 12.82 -7.53 14.73
N GLU A 94 12.22 -8.59 14.18
CA GLU A 94 10.79 -8.60 13.83
C GLU A 94 9.89 -8.51 15.07
N GLU A 95 10.32 -9.04 16.22
CA GLU A 95 9.58 -8.96 17.49
C GLU A 95 9.52 -7.50 17.97
N ASN A 96 10.68 -6.85 18.12
CA ASN A 96 10.76 -5.43 18.47
C ASN A 96 10.00 -4.53 17.47
N TRP A 97 10.01 -4.89 16.19
CA TRP A 97 9.25 -4.19 15.15
C TRP A 97 7.74 -4.31 15.38
N ARG A 98 7.22 -5.51 15.66
CA ARG A 98 5.80 -5.71 15.98
C ARG A 98 5.42 -5.03 17.29
N ASP A 99 6.23 -5.13 18.33
CA ASP A 99 6.00 -4.44 19.60
C ASP A 99 5.97 -2.93 19.43
N LYS A 100 6.85 -2.38 18.59
CA LYS A 100 6.86 -0.93 18.33
C LYS A 100 5.62 -0.46 17.57
N ILE A 101 5.17 -1.24 16.60
CA ILE A 101 3.90 -0.99 15.90
C ILE A 101 2.75 -0.99 16.93
N PHE A 102 2.71 -2.00 17.80
CA PHE A 102 1.70 -2.11 18.85
C PHE A 102 1.73 -0.92 19.83
N GLU A 103 2.91 -0.50 20.28
CA GLU A 103 3.08 0.67 21.16
C GLU A 103 2.55 1.94 20.49
N SER A 104 2.89 2.16 19.22
CA SER A 104 2.43 3.32 18.45
C SER A 104 0.91 3.33 18.30
N ILE A 105 0.30 2.19 17.95
CA ILE A 105 -1.16 2.05 17.86
C ILE A 105 -1.80 2.44 19.20
N ASN A 106 -1.34 1.88 20.33
CA ASN A 106 -1.93 2.18 21.63
C ASN A 106 -1.79 3.66 22.03
N LYS A 107 -0.67 4.30 21.71
CA LYS A 107 -0.47 5.74 21.97
C LYS A 107 -1.51 6.57 21.22
N VAL A 108 -1.91 6.15 20.03
CA VAL A 108 -2.92 6.82 19.21
C VAL A 108 -4.34 6.49 19.67
N LEU A 109 -4.62 5.23 20.02
CA LEU A 109 -5.91 4.81 20.56
C LEU A 109 -6.24 5.53 21.89
N LYS A 110 -5.24 5.76 22.74
CA LYS A 110 -5.40 6.58 23.98
C LYS A 110 -5.88 8.01 23.71
N LYS A 111 -5.71 8.52 22.48
CA LYS A 111 -6.20 9.83 22.04
C LYS A 111 -7.53 9.75 21.29
N HIS A 112 -8.23 8.61 21.32
CA HIS A 112 -9.51 8.42 20.64
C HIS A 112 -9.46 8.58 19.11
N ARG A 113 -8.31 8.29 18.49
CA ARG A 113 -8.11 8.37 17.03
C ARG A 113 -8.18 7.00 16.37
N ALA A 114 -8.42 6.98 15.05
CA ALA A 114 -8.38 5.78 14.24
C ALA A 114 -6.97 5.52 13.68
N VAL A 115 -6.61 4.25 13.49
CA VAL A 115 -5.30 3.83 12.98
C VAL A 115 -5.41 2.91 11.77
N LEU A 116 -4.67 3.24 10.71
CA LEU A 116 -4.49 2.38 9.53
C LEU A 116 -3.05 1.86 9.51
N VAL A 117 -2.87 0.56 9.41
CA VAL A 117 -1.54 -0.07 9.39
C VAL A 117 -1.35 -0.84 8.10
N PHE A 118 -0.34 -0.48 7.29
CA PHE A 118 -0.09 -1.11 6.00
C PHE A 118 1.12 -2.05 6.07
N PHE A 119 0.90 -3.32 5.74
CA PHE A 119 1.92 -4.37 5.69
C PHE A 119 2.32 -4.74 4.26
N SER A 120 3.59 -5.08 4.06
CA SER A 120 4.10 -5.52 2.76
C SER A 120 3.44 -6.81 2.27
N THR A 121 3.20 -7.76 3.17
CA THR A 121 2.68 -9.10 2.87
C THR A 121 1.56 -9.50 3.80
N TYR A 122 0.69 -10.40 3.34
CA TYR A 122 -0.34 -11.03 4.19
C TYR A 122 0.27 -11.80 5.36
N TYR A 123 1.44 -12.42 5.17
CA TYR A 123 2.15 -13.14 6.23
C TYR A 123 2.48 -12.24 7.42
N ASN A 124 3.11 -11.08 7.16
CA ASN A 124 3.46 -10.12 8.21
C ASN A 124 2.22 -9.56 8.92
N LEU A 125 1.16 -9.30 8.15
CA LEU A 125 -0.13 -8.86 8.69
C LEU A 125 -0.72 -9.93 9.63
N ASN A 126 -0.77 -11.18 9.17
CA ASN A 126 -1.38 -12.28 9.92
C ASN A 126 -0.60 -12.58 11.21
N ASN A 127 0.74 -12.55 11.17
CA ASN A 127 1.56 -12.72 12.36
C ASN A 127 1.28 -11.63 13.41
N PHE A 128 1.24 -10.37 12.99
CA PHE A 128 0.87 -9.27 13.89
C PHE A 128 -0.56 -9.44 14.44
N GLN A 129 -1.51 -9.82 13.58
CA GLN A 129 -2.87 -10.06 14.00
C GLN A 129 -2.97 -11.18 15.05
N MET A 130 -2.31 -12.31 14.83
CA MET A 130 -2.34 -13.45 15.76
C MET A 130 -1.81 -13.08 17.15
N GLU A 131 -0.80 -12.22 17.21
CA GLU A 131 -0.14 -11.83 18.46
C GLU A 131 -0.90 -10.75 19.25
N TYR A 132 -1.51 -9.77 18.57
CA TYR A 132 -2.11 -8.61 19.23
C TYR A 132 -3.63 -8.50 19.11
N ARG A 133 -4.32 -9.42 18.41
CA ARG A 133 -5.78 -9.37 18.20
C ARG A 133 -6.58 -9.19 19.49
N ASN A 134 -6.21 -9.90 20.56
CA ASN A 134 -6.94 -9.85 21.83
C ASN A 134 -6.71 -8.56 22.63
N LYS A 135 -5.80 -7.68 22.16
CA LYS A 135 -5.47 -6.41 22.81
C LYS A 135 -6.20 -5.21 22.20
N PHE A 136 -7.02 -5.44 21.16
CA PHE A 136 -7.79 -4.41 20.47
C PHE A 136 -9.28 -4.72 20.51
N ASP A 137 -10.09 -3.74 20.92
CA ASP A 137 -11.55 -3.90 20.95
C ASP A 137 -12.14 -3.93 19.54
N ARG A 138 -11.61 -3.09 18.64
CA ARG A 138 -12.08 -2.92 17.25
C ARG A 138 -10.91 -3.12 16.29
N LEU A 139 -10.80 -4.34 15.77
CA LEU A 139 -9.79 -4.71 14.80
C LEU A 139 -10.43 -5.20 13.51
N TYR A 140 -10.11 -4.54 12.39
CA TYR A 140 -10.48 -4.96 11.05
C TYR A 140 -9.26 -5.32 10.23
N THR A 141 -9.42 -6.26 9.32
CA THR A 141 -8.39 -6.68 8.37
C THR A 141 -8.93 -6.46 6.96
N LEU A 142 -8.22 -5.65 6.18
CA LEU A 142 -8.55 -5.32 4.80
C LEU A 142 -7.45 -5.84 3.87
N THR A 143 -7.84 -6.80 3.05
CA THR A 143 -6.99 -7.46 2.03
C THR A 143 -7.75 -7.56 0.72
N GLU A 144 -7.04 -7.92 -0.34
CA GLU A 144 -7.59 -8.16 -1.68
C GLU A 144 -8.70 -9.22 -1.72
N ASN A 145 -8.73 -10.15 -0.76
CA ASN A 145 -9.71 -11.23 -0.67
C ASN A 145 -10.85 -10.94 0.31
N THR A 146 -10.94 -9.72 0.84
CA THR A 146 -11.93 -9.36 1.85
C THR A 146 -13.32 -9.23 1.23
N ARG A 147 -14.22 -10.18 1.53
CA ARG A 147 -15.59 -10.20 0.96
C ARG A 147 -16.39 -8.92 1.27
N ASN A 148 -16.35 -8.46 2.52
CA ASN A 148 -17.05 -7.26 2.98
C ASN A 148 -16.09 -6.07 3.14
N TYR A 149 -15.33 -5.78 2.09
CA TYR A 149 -14.32 -4.71 2.11
C TYR A 149 -14.95 -3.33 2.41
N LEU A 150 -16.16 -3.04 1.88
CA LEU A 150 -16.88 -1.78 2.11
C LEU A 150 -17.13 -1.51 3.60
N LYS A 151 -17.64 -2.51 4.33
CA LYS A 151 -17.87 -2.39 5.77
C LYS A 151 -16.57 -2.10 6.52
N CYS A 152 -15.48 -2.78 6.16
CA CYS A 152 -14.18 -2.53 6.80
C CYS A 152 -13.70 -1.09 6.56
N ILE A 153 -13.90 -0.56 5.36
CA ILE A 153 -13.52 0.81 5.01
C ILE A 153 -14.34 1.86 5.77
N GLU A 154 -15.65 1.64 5.92
CA GLU A 154 -16.52 2.53 6.70
C GLU A 154 -16.16 2.54 8.18
N GLU A 155 -15.84 1.38 8.73
CA GLU A 155 -15.46 1.21 10.14
C GLU A 155 -14.06 1.77 10.45
N ALA A 156 -13.16 1.75 9.46
CA ALA A 156 -11.77 2.14 9.61
C ALA A 156 -11.56 3.60 10.03
N GLY A 157 -12.53 4.49 9.77
CA GLY A 157 -12.48 5.89 10.17
C GLY A 157 -13.17 6.22 11.50
N ILE A 158 -13.62 5.21 12.23
CA ILE A 158 -14.28 5.37 13.53
C ILE A 158 -13.23 5.41 14.65
N SER A 159 -13.50 6.21 15.68
CA SER A 159 -12.66 6.34 16.87
C SER A 159 -12.36 4.98 17.50
N ASN A 160 -11.12 4.80 17.95
CA ASN A 160 -10.60 3.57 18.55
C ASN A 160 -10.61 2.34 17.62
N THR A 161 -10.78 2.51 16.31
CA THR A 161 -10.65 1.42 15.34
C THR A 161 -9.22 1.29 14.84
N VAL A 162 -8.72 0.04 14.82
CA VAL A 162 -7.48 -0.35 14.16
C VAL A 162 -7.83 -1.13 12.90
N THR A 163 -7.29 -0.72 11.75
CA THR A 163 -7.45 -1.44 10.48
C THR A 163 -6.10 -1.86 9.95
N LEU A 164 -5.90 -3.16 9.80
CA LEU A 164 -4.70 -3.74 9.20
C LEU A 164 -4.95 -3.95 7.70
N CYS A 165 -4.05 -3.45 6.87
CA CYS A 165 -4.18 -3.40 5.43
C CYS A 165 -2.99 -4.09 4.76
N THR A 166 -3.21 -4.84 3.68
CA THR A 166 -2.12 -5.24 2.77
C THR A 166 -1.66 -4.04 1.94
N ARG A 167 -0.43 -4.09 1.43
CA ARG A 167 0.19 -3.07 0.55
C ARG A 167 -0.73 -2.64 -0.59
N VAL A 168 -1.43 -3.60 -1.19
CA VAL A 168 -2.37 -3.36 -2.32
C VAL A 168 -3.51 -2.41 -1.92
N MET A 169 -3.98 -2.48 -0.67
CA MET A 169 -5.07 -1.63 -0.17
C MET A 169 -4.62 -0.18 0.07
N GLY A 170 -3.33 0.14 -0.06
CA GLY A 170 -2.81 1.51 -0.07
C GLY A 170 -3.24 2.31 -1.30
N ARG A 171 -3.71 1.63 -2.36
CA ARG A 171 -4.18 2.23 -3.61
C ARG A 171 -5.71 2.09 -3.75
N GLY A 172 -6.36 3.16 -4.21
CA GLY A 172 -7.78 3.11 -4.61
C GLY A 172 -8.82 3.11 -3.48
N VAL A 173 -8.42 2.96 -2.21
CA VAL A 173 -9.35 2.91 -1.07
C VAL A 173 -9.56 4.30 -0.44
N ASP A 174 -10.81 4.73 -0.29
CA ASP A 174 -11.17 5.99 0.38
C ASP A 174 -11.63 5.72 1.82
N PHE A 175 -10.75 5.98 2.79
CA PHE A 175 -11.07 5.88 4.21
C PHE A 175 -11.72 7.17 4.68
N LYS A 176 -13.04 7.14 4.89
CA LYS A 176 -13.78 8.28 5.44
C LYS A 176 -13.66 8.29 6.95
N SER A 177 -13.13 9.37 7.49
CA SER A 177 -12.98 9.61 8.92
C SER A 177 -14.25 10.22 9.53
N SER A 178 -14.54 9.82 10.77
CA SER A 178 -15.61 10.43 11.57
C SER A 178 -15.17 11.78 12.15
N MET A 179 -16.12 12.68 12.38
CA MET A 179 -15.84 14.00 13.00
C MET A 179 -15.15 13.88 14.36
N ALA A 180 -15.42 12.81 15.13
CA ALA A 180 -14.76 12.55 16.40
C ALA A 180 -13.26 12.34 16.23
N VAL A 181 -12.85 11.53 15.24
CA VAL A 181 -11.43 11.30 14.93
C VAL A 181 -10.76 12.58 14.44
N GLU A 182 -11.45 13.38 13.62
CA GLU A 182 -10.88 14.61 13.08
C GLU A 182 -10.62 15.68 14.13
N LYS A 183 -11.51 15.81 15.13
CA LYS A 183 -11.31 16.70 16.28
C LYS A 183 -10.05 16.35 17.09
N GLU A 184 -9.74 15.06 17.19
CA GLU A 184 -8.58 14.55 17.94
C GLU A 184 -7.28 14.53 17.11
N GLY A 185 -7.27 15.09 15.90
CA GLY A 185 -6.09 15.18 15.04
C GLY A 185 -6.07 14.21 13.86
N GLY A 186 -7.21 13.62 13.53
CA GLY A 186 -7.44 12.82 12.33
C GLY A 186 -6.87 11.42 12.38
N VAL A 187 -6.91 10.71 11.26
CA VAL A 187 -6.45 9.32 11.14
C VAL A 187 -4.93 9.25 11.27
N HIS A 188 -4.41 8.25 11.99
CA HIS A 188 -2.99 7.94 11.99
C HIS A 188 -2.69 6.80 11.03
N VAL A 189 -1.69 6.98 10.16
CA VAL A 189 -1.26 5.95 9.20
C VAL A 189 0.11 5.44 9.61
N ILE A 190 0.25 4.13 9.76
CA ILE A 190 1.53 3.44 9.99
C ILE A 190 1.84 2.62 8.73
N GLN A 191 2.95 2.92 8.09
CA GLN A 191 3.49 2.09 7.03
C GLN A 191 4.62 1.24 7.59
N THR A 192 4.54 -0.07 7.39
CA THR A 192 5.47 -1.02 8.04
C THR A 192 6.56 -1.56 7.11
N PHE A 193 6.62 -1.05 5.88
CA PHE A 193 7.58 -1.44 4.84
C PHE A 193 8.05 -0.21 4.06
N PHE A 194 9.22 -0.31 3.43
CA PHE A 194 9.75 0.80 2.63
C PHE A 194 9.30 0.68 1.17
N SER A 195 8.56 1.68 0.67
CA SER A 195 8.15 1.72 -0.72
C SER A 195 9.32 2.09 -1.63
N LEU A 196 9.65 1.21 -2.58
CA LEU A 196 10.63 1.50 -3.64
C LEU A 196 10.12 2.55 -4.64
N ASP A 197 8.80 2.63 -4.85
CA ASP A 197 8.20 3.71 -5.62
C ASP A 197 7.79 4.86 -4.68
N VAL A 198 8.31 6.06 -4.93
CA VAL A 198 7.94 7.29 -4.20
C VAL A 198 6.43 7.54 -4.30
N LYS A 199 5.81 7.20 -5.43
CA LYS A 199 4.37 7.41 -5.66
C LYS A 199 3.54 6.53 -4.74
N GLU A 200 3.99 5.32 -4.45
CA GLU A 200 3.31 4.42 -3.52
C GLU A 200 3.35 4.99 -2.09
N GLU A 201 4.52 5.43 -1.61
CA GLU A 201 4.63 6.07 -0.29
C GLU A 201 3.75 7.32 -0.22
N LYS A 202 3.74 8.15 -1.27
CA LYS A 202 2.90 9.35 -1.34
C LYS A 202 1.42 9.02 -1.32
N GLN A 203 1.01 7.92 -1.97
CA GLN A 203 -0.39 7.46 -1.94
C GLN A 203 -0.81 6.96 -0.55
N ILE A 204 0.08 6.23 0.15
CA ILE A 204 -0.18 5.76 1.52
C ILE A 204 -0.24 6.95 2.50
N LYS A 205 0.71 7.88 2.41
CA LYS A 205 0.69 9.15 3.15
C LYS A 205 -0.62 9.93 2.91
N GLY A 206 -1.10 9.96 1.67
CA GLY A 206 -2.36 10.58 1.28
C GLY A 206 -3.64 9.86 1.74
N ARG A 207 -3.54 8.77 2.52
CA ARG A 207 -4.68 8.14 3.21
C ARG A 207 -5.03 8.82 4.53
N THR A 208 -4.24 9.78 4.97
CA THR A 208 -4.56 10.67 6.10
C THR A 208 -4.59 12.15 5.65
N ALA A 209 -5.01 13.06 6.53
CA ALA A 209 -5.01 14.51 6.33
C ALA A 209 -5.69 14.96 5.02
N ARG A 210 -6.89 14.44 4.75
CA ARG A 210 -7.69 14.78 3.55
C ARG A 210 -8.55 16.01 3.79
N LYS A 211 -8.68 16.89 2.80
CA LYS A 211 -9.60 18.04 2.82
C LYS A 211 -9.39 18.97 4.04
N ASP A 212 -8.18 19.54 4.16
CA ASP A 212 -7.73 20.36 5.31
C ASP A 212 -7.70 19.67 6.67
N ASN A 213 -8.11 18.41 6.78
CA ASN A 213 -8.04 17.68 8.03
C ASN A 213 -6.60 17.47 8.51
N LYS A 214 -6.44 17.36 9.82
CA LYS A 214 -5.18 16.97 10.43
C LYS A 214 -4.95 15.48 10.23
N GLY A 215 -3.71 15.07 10.38
CA GLY A 215 -3.33 13.68 10.23
C GLY A 215 -1.90 13.48 10.68
N SER A 216 -1.52 12.23 10.82
CA SER A 216 -0.14 11.88 11.15
C SER A 216 0.22 10.58 10.48
N TYR A 217 1.48 10.46 10.10
CA TYR A 217 2.01 9.32 9.38
C TYR A 217 3.31 8.88 10.05
N GLN A 218 3.50 7.58 10.21
CA GLN A 218 4.71 7.00 10.74
C GLN A 218 5.20 5.86 9.84
N LEU A 219 6.52 5.74 9.70
CA LEU A 219 7.21 4.69 8.95
C LEU A 219 8.04 3.86 9.93
N ILE A 220 7.60 2.63 10.20
CA ILE A 220 8.24 1.71 11.16
C ILE A 220 8.74 0.49 10.39
N LEU A 221 10.04 0.38 10.22
CA LEU A 221 10.66 -0.63 9.36
C LEU A 221 11.37 -1.71 10.16
N CYS A 222 11.44 -2.91 9.59
CA CYS A 222 12.29 -3.98 10.09
C CYS A 222 13.55 -4.08 9.23
N LYS A 223 14.72 -4.08 9.88
CA LYS A 223 16.03 -4.21 9.21
C LYS A 223 16.12 -5.51 8.40
N LYS A 224 15.59 -6.61 8.93
CA LYS A 224 15.56 -7.91 8.23
C LYS A 224 14.81 -7.80 6.91
N HIS A 225 13.61 -7.21 6.92
CA HIS A 225 12.82 -7.01 5.68
C HIS A 225 13.54 -6.11 4.68
N LEU A 226 14.23 -5.07 5.14
CA LEU A 226 15.03 -4.20 4.26
C LEU A 226 16.21 -4.93 3.60
N ILE A 227 16.81 -5.93 4.27
CA ILE A 227 17.87 -6.77 3.72
C ILE A 227 17.29 -7.76 2.72
N ASP A 228 16.17 -8.40 3.07
CA ASP A 228 15.48 -9.38 2.20
C ASP A 228 15.01 -8.72 0.90
N ASP A 229 14.50 -7.48 0.99
CA ASP A 229 14.10 -6.65 -0.16
C ASP A 229 15.30 -6.03 -0.91
N LYS A 230 16.54 -6.35 -0.50
CA LYS A 230 17.81 -5.86 -1.09
C LYS A 230 17.94 -4.34 -1.11
N ILE A 231 17.29 -3.64 -0.18
CA ILE A 231 17.35 -2.17 -0.04
C ILE A 231 18.63 -1.77 0.71
N ILE A 232 19.03 -2.59 1.68
CA ILE A 232 20.22 -2.35 2.49
C ILE A 232 21.10 -3.60 2.57
N GLU A 233 22.40 -3.37 2.75
CA GLU A 233 23.35 -4.43 3.05
C GLU A 233 23.35 -4.78 4.54
N ALA A 234 23.59 -6.06 4.86
CA ALA A 234 23.59 -6.57 6.23
C ALA A 234 24.53 -5.81 7.19
N LYS A 235 25.62 -5.23 6.68
CA LYS A 235 26.62 -4.48 7.46
C LYS A 235 26.25 -3.01 7.72
N SER A 236 25.14 -2.52 7.17
CA SER A 236 24.76 -1.12 7.36
C SER A 236 24.24 -0.89 8.80
N SER A 237 24.82 0.07 9.51
CA SER A 237 24.37 0.56 10.83
C SER A 237 23.77 1.98 10.70
N ASN A 238 22.79 2.31 11.55
CA ASN A 238 22.02 3.56 11.54
C ASN A 238 21.48 3.98 10.17
N GLN A 239 20.30 3.44 9.83
CA GLN A 239 19.57 3.90 8.65
C GLN A 239 18.81 5.19 9.00
N MET A 240 19.10 6.27 8.28
CA MET A 240 18.26 7.47 8.26
C MET A 240 17.33 7.44 7.05
N TYR A 241 16.19 8.12 7.15
CA TYR A 241 15.23 8.19 6.04
C TYR A 241 15.88 8.75 4.77
N SER A 242 16.64 9.85 4.89
CA SER A 242 17.36 10.49 3.78
C SER A 242 18.29 9.52 3.03
N THR A 243 19.02 8.66 3.74
CA THR A 243 19.91 7.65 3.14
C THR A 243 19.13 6.60 2.35
N LEU A 244 18.04 6.07 2.92
CA LEU A 244 17.17 5.12 2.20
C LEU A 244 16.50 5.78 1.00
N HIS A 245 16.11 7.05 1.14
CA HIS A 245 15.52 7.83 0.06
C HIS A 245 16.49 8.02 -1.11
N GLN A 246 17.75 8.34 -0.85
CA GLN A 246 18.77 8.45 -1.90
C GLN A 246 19.02 7.10 -2.59
N ARG A 247 19.10 6.01 -1.81
CA ARG A 247 19.22 4.66 -2.38
C ARG A 247 18.04 4.32 -3.29
N ARG A 248 16.81 4.66 -2.88
CA ARG A 248 15.61 4.51 -3.70
C ARG A 248 15.73 5.24 -5.03
N LEU A 249 16.12 6.51 -5.01
CA LEU A 249 16.26 7.29 -6.24
C LEU A 249 17.31 6.69 -7.18
N ASN A 250 18.41 6.16 -6.64
CA ASN A 250 19.44 5.49 -7.44
C ASN A 250 18.93 4.18 -8.05
N LEU A 251 18.21 3.35 -7.28
CA LEU A 251 17.58 2.13 -7.77
C LEU A 251 16.58 2.42 -8.91
N MET A 252 15.69 3.40 -8.72
CA MET A 252 14.72 3.80 -9.74
C MET A 252 15.38 4.30 -11.04
N LYS A 253 16.51 5.01 -10.95
CA LYS A 253 17.30 5.41 -12.13
C LYS A 253 17.90 4.21 -12.85
N THR A 254 18.40 3.23 -12.09
CA THR A 254 19.05 2.04 -12.63
C THR A 254 18.05 1.10 -13.29
N GLU A 255 16.88 0.89 -12.68
CA GLU A 255 15.77 0.13 -13.29
C GLU A 255 15.21 0.82 -14.53
N GLY A 256 15.07 2.15 -14.50
CA GLY A 256 14.69 2.94 -15.67
C GLY A 256 15.66 2.77 -16.84
N ALA A 257 16.97 2.76 -16.57
CA ALA A 257 17.99 2.55 -17.60
C ALA A 257 17.93 1.13 -18.20
N LYS A 258 17.72 0.08 -17.37
CA LYS A 258 17.59 -1.30 -17.83
C LYS A 258 16.35 -1.57 -18.68
N ASN A 259 15.26 -0.82 -18.44
CA ASN A 259 14.01 -0.96 -19.19
C ASN A 259 13.99 -0.13 -20.49
N ALA A 260 15.01 0.72 -20.70
CA ALA A 260 15.16 1.52 -21.91
C ALA A 260 16.06 0.86 -22.97
N GLU A 261 16.81 -0.19 -22.60
CA GLU A 261 17.55 -1.10 -23.50
C GLU A 261 16.65 -2.24 -24.00
#